data_AF-A0A7Y3PC58-F1
#
_entry.id   AF-A0A7Y3PC58-F1
#
_cell.length_a   1.000
_cell.length_b   1.000
_cell.length_c   1.000
_cell.angle_alpha   90.00
_cell.angle_beta   90.00
_cell.angle_gamma   90.00
#
_symmetry.space_group_name_H-M   'P 1'
#
loop_
_entity.id
_entity.type
_entity.pdbx_description
1 polymer ?
#
loop_
_entity_poly.entity_id
_entity_poly.type
_entity_poly.pdbx_seq_one_letter_code
_entity_poly.pdbx_strand_id
1 'polypeptide(L)'
;MTPLDVSILAAFALFLLLLAACVRLHLRRQAAALDGRYELLEFIGAGGMGTVCRGWDRAEGGPVAIKTLRPELRSSPRQRERFLAEARLGALLRHPNIVAFLGVAGRHGDRLVFEYVPGRTVHALLASAPGRRLELGRALRILFSAAAAVDYAHSRGVIHRDLKPANIMIAEDGSVKVLDFGVAREPRENDGRAPGFVAGTPGYQAPEVELGAASAASDQYALAASFYEMLTGRLPFHGPQALEDKRAGRFTPPSTLNPRLPVELDRVLARALAPRPEDRFRDCEAFSLAAAAAREPELAR
;
A
#
# COMPACT_ATOMS: atom_id res chain seq x y z
N MET A 1 23.33 -4.02 30.83
CA MET A 1 22.29 -5.06 30.69
C MET A 1 22.51 -6.07 31.79
N THR A 2 21.50 -6.30 32.61
CA THR A 2 21.58 -7.33 33.66
C THR A 2 21.42 -8.72 33.03
N PRO A 3 21.92 -9.79 33.66
CA PRO A 3 21.69 -11.16 33.17
C PRO A 3 20.19 -11.50 33.04
N LEU A 4 19.31 -10.86 33.83
CA LEU A 4 17.85 -10.97 33.69
C LEU A 4 17.33 -10.41 32.35
N ASP A 5 17.86 -9.28 31.89
CA ASP A 5 17.45 -8.64 30.63
C ASP A 5 17.80 -9.49 29.41
N VAL A 6 18.94 -10.18 29.45
CA VAL A 6 19.40 -11.08 28.37
C VAL A 6 18.51 -12.33 28.28
N SER A 7 18.10 -12.88 29.43
CA SER A 7 17.20 -14.03 29.48
C SER A 7 15.79 -13.70 28.99
N ILE A 8 15.27 -12.51 29.30
CA ILE A 8 13.96 -12.05 28.81
C ILE A 8 14.00 -11.82 27.30
N LEU A 9 15.05 -11.19 26.77
CA LEU A 9 15.22 -10.98 25.33
C LEU A 9 15.32 -12.32 24.57
N ALA A 10 16.06 -13.29 25.13
CA ALA A 10 16.20 -14.62 24.55
C ALA A 10 14.86 -15.40 24.57
N ALA A 11 14.09 -15.29 25.64
CA ALA A 11 12.76 -15.91 25.74
C ALA A 11 11.76 -15.30 24.74
N PHE A 12 11.80 -13.98 24.54
CA PHE A 12 10.95 -13.29 23.55
C PHE A 12 11.34 -13.65 22.10
N ALA A 13 12.65 -13.72 21.81
CA ALA A 13 13.14 -14.17 20.52
C ALA A 13 12.74 -15.63 20.23
N LEU A 14 12.82 -16.52 21.23
CA LEU A 14 12.39 -17.90 21.13
C LEU A 14 10.88 -18.01 20.92
N PHE A 15 10.07 -17.20 21.61
CA PHE A 15 8.63 -17.14 21.42
C PHE A 15 8.25 -16.67 20.00
N LEU A 16 8.91 -15.63 19.47
CA LEU A 16 8.70 -15.17 18.10
C LEU A 16 9.13 -16.22 17.07
N LEU A 17 10.22 -16.96 17.30
CA LEU A 17 10.66 -18.06 16.46
C LEU A 17 9.68 -19.23 16.48
N LEU A 18 9.14 -19.59 17.65
CA LEU A 18 8.13 -20.62 17.82
C LEU A 18 6.80 -20.22 17.19
N LEU A 19 6.38 -18.95 17.34
CA LEU A 19 5.20 -18.40 16.68
C LEU A 19 5.39 -18.40 15.15
N ALA A 20 6.55 -17.98 14.65
CA ALA A 20 6.87 -18.02 13.23
C ALA A 20 6.92 -19.46 12.69
N ALA A 21 7.42 -20.42 13.47
CA ALA A 21 7.43 -21.83 13.12
C ALA A 21 6.01 -22.43 13.12
N CYS A 22 5.18 -22.08 14.11
CA CYS A 22 3.79 -22.52 14.22
C CYS A 22 2.95 -21.96 13.07
N VAL A 23 3.12 -20.68 12.75
CA VAL A 23 2.52 -20.03 11.58
C VAL A 23 3.04 -20.65 10.27
N ARG A 24 4.35 -20.95 10.14
CA ARG A 24 4.89 -21.67 8.97
C ARG A 24 4.28 -23.06 8.80
N LEU A 25 4.11 -23.81 9.90
CA LEU A 25 3.49 -25.14 9.91
C LEU A 25 1.99 -25.05 9.57
N HIS A 26 1.29 -24.05 10.10
CA HIS A 26 -0.11 -23.77 9.80
C HIS A 26 -0.31 -23.41 8.32
N LEU A 27 0.50 -22.50 7.78
CA LEU A 27 0.45 -22.10 6.37
C LEU A 27 0.84 -23.25 5.43
N ARG A 28 1.79 -24.12 5.79
CA ARG A 28 2.11 -25.33 5.01
C ARG A 28 0.97 -26.35 5.01
N ARG A 29 0.31 -26.54 6.15
CA ARG A 29 -0.88 -27.41 6.26
C ARG A 29 -2.06 -26.86 5.45
N GLN A 30 -2.30 -25.55 5.49
CA GLN A 30 -3.29 -24.90 4.62
C GLN A 30 -2.91 -25.04 3.15
N ALA A 31 -1.65 -24.81 2.77
CA ALA A 31 -1.23 -24.91 1.37
C ALA A 31 -1.43 -26.30 0.75
N ALA A 32 -1.22 -27.37 1.53
CA ALA A 32 -1.53 -28.74 1.13
C ALA A 32 -3.05 -29.03 1.08
N ALA A 33 -3.85 -28.42 1.97
CA ALA A 33 -5.31 -28.55 1.98
C ALA A 33 -6.01 -27.74 0.88
N LEU A 34 -5.32 -26.77 0.29
CA LEU A 34 -5.85 -25.87 -0.75
C LEU A 34 -5.38 -26.25 -2.17
N ASP A 35 -4.55 -27.29 -2.32
CA ASP A 35 -4.18 -27.86 -3.62
C ASP A 35 -5.41 -28.58 -4.20
N GLY A 36 -5.92 -28.10 -5.33
CA GLY A 36 -7.18 -28.55 -5.93
C GLY A 36 -8.43 -27.79 -5.50
N ARG A 37 -8.40 -26.98 -4.42
CA ARG A 37 -9.52 -26.09 -4.04
C ARG A 37 -9.65 -24.90 -4.97
N TYR A 38 -8.52 -24.30 -5.35
CA TYR A 38 -8.53 -23.10 -6.19
C TYR A 38 -8.19 -23.45 -7.64
N GLU A 39 -9.10 -23.11 -8.54
CA GLU A 39 -8.88 -23.18 -9.98
C GLU A 39 -8.30 -21.85 -10.47
N LEU A 40 -7.20 -21.89 -11.24
CA LEU A 40 -6.65 -20.72 -11.90
C LEU A 40 -7.42 -20.49 -13.20
N LEU A 41 -7.91 -19.27 -13.41
CA LEU A 41 -8.65 -18.86 -14.59
C LEU A 41 -7.80 -17.85 -15.41
N GLU A 42 -8.34 -16.66 -15.64
CA GLU A 42 -7.73 -15.61 -16.45
C GLU A 42 -6.60 -14.86 -15.74
N PHE A 43 -5.60 -14.44 -16.51
CA PHE A 43 -4.55 -13.52 -16.05
C PHE A 43 -5.13 -12.11 -15.89
N ILE A 44 -4.90 -11.47 -14.74
CA ILE A 44 -5.42 -10.11 -14.47
C ILE A 44 -4.31 -9.08 -14.21
N GLY A 45 -3.07 -9.52 -13.96
CA GLY A 45 -1.94 -8.60 -13.84
C GLY A 45 -0.63 -9.26 -13.41
N ALA A 46 0.45 -8.49 -13.42
CA ALA A 46 1.75 -8.95 -12.93
C ALA A 46 2.47 -7.84 -12.16
N GLY A 47 3.21 -8.25 -11.14
CA GLY A 47 4.07 -7.37 -10.33
C GLY A 47 5.49 -7.93 -10.23
N GLY A 48 6.32 -7.25 -9.43
CA GLY A 48 7.74 -7.61 -9.26
C GLY A 48 7.98 -8.98 -8.61
N MET A 49 7.02 -9.48 -7.83
CA MET A 49 7.15 -10.76 -7.11
C MET A 49 6.36 -11.90 -7.77
N GLY A 50 5.40 -11.59 -8.64
CA GLY A 50 4.42 -12.58 -9.04
C GLY A 50 3.55 -12.18 -10.21
N THR A 51 2.78 -13.15 -10.69
CA THR A 51 1.60 -12.92 -11.53
C THR A 51 0.35 -13.02 -10.68
N VAL A 52 -0.69 -12.29 -11.04
CA VAL A 52 -2.00 -12.34 -10.40
C VAL A 52 -2.99 -12.82 -11.44
N CYS A 53 -3.71 -13.89 -11.12
CA CYS A 53 -4.79 -14.44 -11.92
C CYS A 53 -6.09 -14.35 -11.14
N ARG A 54 -7.20 -14.17 -11.84
CA ARG A 54 -8.51 -14.54 -11.29
C ARG A 54 -8.54 -16.07 -11.16
N GLY A 55 -9.19 -16.54 -10.13
CA GLY A 55 -9.44 -17.95 -9.90
C GLY A 55 -10.84 -18.19 -9.37
N TRP A 56 -11.14 -19.46 -9.09
CA TRP A 56 -12.39 -19.91 -8.52
C TRP A 56 -12.12 -20.75 -7.28
N ASP A 57 -12.75 -20.41 -6.16
CA ASP A 57 -12.77 -21.24 -4.96
C ASP A 57 -13.87 -22.30 -5.11
N ARG A 58 -13.49 -23.57 -5.28
CA ARG A 58 -14.43 -24.68 -5.42
C ARG A 58 -15.20 -24.99 -4.14
N ALA A 59 -14.67 -24.61 -2.96
CA ALA A 59 -15.33 -24.87 -1.70
C ALA A 59 -16.42 -23.84 -1.39
N GLU A 60 -16.11 -22.55 -1.59
CA GLU A 60 -17.03 -21.44 -1.33
C GLU A 60 -17.89 -21.08 -2.56
N GLY A 61 -17.53 -21.57 -3.75
CA GLY A 61 -18.27 -21.34 -4.99
C GLY A 61 -18.19 -19.91 -5.51
N GLY A 62 -17.04 -19.25 -5.39
CA GLY A 62 -16.89 -17.83 -5.74
C GLY A 62 -15.53 -17.45 -6.33
N PRO A 63 -15.43 -16.26 -6.96
CA PRO A 63 -14.20 -15.78 -7.57
C PRO A 63 -13.18 -15.36 -6.50
N VAL A 64 -11.89 -15.62 -6.78
CA VAL A 64 -10.76 -15.21 -5.94
C VAL A 64 -9.63 -14.60 -6.78
N ALA A 65 -8.76 -13.82 -6.16
CA ALA A 65 -7.52 -13.35 -6.78
C ALA A 65 -6.34 -14.18 -6.26
N ILE A 66 -5.56 -14.76 -7.17
CA ILE A 66 -4.46 -15.67 -6.84
C ILE A 66 -3.15 -15.07 -7.32
N LYS A 67 -2.32 -14.62 -6.37
CA LYS A 67 -0.97 -14.11 -6.62
C LYS A 67 0.02 -15.25 -6.53
N THR A 68 0.65 -15.60 -7.65
CA THR A 68 1.61 -16.71 -7.76
C THR A 68 3.03 -16.19 -7.80
N LEU A 69 3.90 -16.70 -6.90
CA LEU A 69 5.33 -16.39 -6.89
C LEU A 69 5.99 -16.93 -8.17
N ARG A 70 6.69 -16.05 -8.88
CA ARG A 70 7.38 -16.37 -10.14
C ARG A 70 8.40 -17.51 -9.93
N PRO A 71 8.53 -18.47 -10.87
CA PRO A 71 9.44 -19.61 -10.74
C PRO A 71 10.88 -19.21 -10.42
N GLU A 72 11.38 -18.14 -11.04
CA GLU A 72 12.76 -17.66 -10.88
C GLU A 72 13.05 -17.16 -9.47
N LEU A 73 12.01 -16.80 -8.72
CA LEU A 73 12.10 -16.26 -7.35
C LEU A 73 11.86 -17.34 -6.29
N ARG A 74 11.37 -18.53 -6.68
CA ARG A 74 11.09 -19.65 -5.76
C ARG A 74 12.35 -20.23 -5.13
N SER A 75 13.47 -20.21 -5.85
CA SER A 75 14.76 -20.69 -5.38
C SER A 75 15.43 -19.73 -4.40
N SER A 76 14.98 -18.47 -4.31
CA SER A 76 15.53 -17.48 -3.39
C SER A 76 14.82 -17.54 -2.04
N PRO A 77 15.50 -17.96 -0.94
CA PRO A 77 14.88 -18.01 0.39
C PRO A 77 14.36 -16.65 0.83
N ARG A 78 15.11 -15.58 0.53
CA ARG A 78 14.76 -14.18 0.83
C ARG A 78 13.45 -13.77 0.17
N GLN A 79 13.26 -14.10 -1.11
CA GLN A 79 12.04 -13.70 -1.83
C GLN A 79 10.83 -14.49 -1.37
N ARG A 80 11.02 -15.78 -1.11
CA ARG A 80 9.98 -16.64 -0.52
C ARG A 80 9.58 -16.17 0.88
N GLU A 81 10.53 -15.76 1.70
CA GLU A 81 10.24 -15.21 3.03
C GLU A 81 9.39 -13.93 2.92
N ARG A 82 9.73 -13.02 2.00
CA ARG A 82 8.93 -11.81 1.79
C ARG A 82 7.51 -12.12 1.31
N PHE A 83 7.36 -13.09 0.40
CA PHE A 83 6.06 -13.56 -0.06
C PHE A 83 5.21 -14.15 1.08
N LEU A 84 5.81 -14.98 1.94
CA LEU A 84 5.11 -15.53 3.11
C LEU A 84 4.83 -14.47 4.18
N ALA A 85 5.66 -13.44 4.28
CA ALA A 85 5.43 -12.36 5.21
C ALA A 85 4.24 -11.49 4.75
N GLU A 86 4.05 -11.29 3.45
CA GLU A 86 2.85 -10.66 2.89
C GLU A 86 1.57 -11.41 3.34
N ALA A 87 1.61 -12.74 3.32
CA ALA A 87 0.53 -13.58 3.86
C ALA A 87 0.26 -13.31 5.35
N ARG A 88 1.32 -13.17 6.16
CA ARG A 88 1.20 -12.91 7.60
C ARG A 88 0.58 -11.55 7.87
N LEU A 89 1.01 -10.50 7.16
CA LEU A 89 0.41 -9.18 7.30
C LEU A 89 -1.04 -9.18 6.84
N GLY A 90 -1.34 -9.80 5.70
CA GLY A 90 -2.70 -9.93 5.19
C GLY A 90 -3.64 -10.62 6.20
N ALA A 91 -3.17 -11.65 6.88
CA ALA A 91 -3.95 -12.36 7.90
C ALA A 91 -4.28 -11.51 9.14
N LEU A 92 -3.50 -10.46 9.43
CA LEU A 92 -3.74 -9.56 10.57
C LEU A 92 -4.76 -8.46 10.26
N LEU A 93 -5.05 -8.21 8.97
CA LEU A 93 -5.86 -7.08 8.53
C LEU A 93 -7.23 -7.56 8.06
N ARG A 94 -8.27 -7.04 8.73
CA ARG A 94 -9.68 -7.26 8.37
C ARG A 94 -10.41 -5.93 8.45
N HIS A 95 -10.66 -5.33 7.30
CA HIS A 95 -11.28 -4.02 7.19
C HIS A 95 -12.04 -3.94 5.86
N PRO A 96 -13.24 -3.32 5.80
CA PRO A 96 -14.02 -3.24 4.56
C PRO A 96 -13.24 -2.60 3.39
N ASN A 97 -12.34 -1.65 3.68
CA ASN A 97 -11.52 -0.97 2.67
C ASN A 97 -10.13 -1.58 2.45
N ILE A 98 -9.85 -2.79 2.94
CA ILE A 98 -8.62 -3.54 2.67
C ILE A 98 -9.01 -4.82 1.95
N VAL A 99 -8.25 -5.21 0.92
CA VAL A 99 -8.48 -6.51 0.27
C VAL A 99 -8.22 -7.65 1.25
N ALA A 100 -9.24 -8.47 1.45
CA ALA A 100 -9.21 -9.60 2.35
C ALA A 100 -8.24 -10.68 1.86
N PHE A 101 -7.35 -11.09 2.75
CA PHE A 101 -6.52 -12.27 2.57
C PHE A 101 -7.30 -13.54 2.96
N LEU A 102 -7.35 -14.52 2.07
CA LEU A 102 -8.12 -15.76 2.23
C LEU A 102 -7.24 -16.96 2.60
N GLY A 103 -5.97 -16.97 2.20
CA GLY A 103 -5.05 -18.03 2.58
C GLY A 103 -3.85 -18.22 1.67
N VAL A 104 -3.05 -19.25 1.96
CA VAL A 104 -1.88 -19.65 1.17
C VAL A 104 -2.18 -20.97 0.49
N ALA A 105 -1.93 -21.07 -0.82
CA ALA A 105 -2.16 -22.27 -1.62
C ALA A 105 -0.90 -22.74 -2.36
N GLY A 106 -1.00 -23.90 -3.02
CA GLY A 106 0.05 -24.50 -3.84
C GLY A 106 1.03 -25.36 -3.03
N ARG A 107 1.64 -26.37 -3.67
CA ARG A 107 2.48 -27.41 -3.03
C ARG A 107 3.60 -26.89 -2.12
N HIS A 108 4.03 -25.63 -2.30
CA HIS A 108 5.09 -25.02 -1.52
C HIS A 108 4.70 -23.68 -0.87
N GLY A 109 3.40 -23.38 -0.83
CA GLY A 109 2.90 -22.08 -0.39
C GLY A 109 3.37 -20.94 -1.28
N ASP A 110 3.41 -21.19 -2.58
CA ASP A 110 3.85 -20.27 -3.63
C ASP A 110 2.68 -19.47 -4.24
N ARG A 111 1.49 -19.58 -3.66
CA ARG A 111 0.30 -18.82 -4.05
C ARG A 111 -0.32 -18.16 -2.81
N LEU A 112 -0.61 -16.86 -2.91
CA LEU A 112 -1.45 -16.14 -1.96
C LEU A 112 -2.82 -15.96 -2.59
N VAL A 113 -3.87 -16.18 -1.79
CA VAL A 113 -5.26 -16.08 -2.22
C VAL A 113 -5.91 -14.92 -1.48
N PHE A 114 -6.58 -14.08 -2.23
CA PHE A 114 -7.29 -12.89 -1.78
C PHE A 114 -8.72 -12.89 -2.31
N GLU A 115 -9.59 -12.07 -1.71
CA GLU A 115 -10.88 -11.76 -2.34
C GLU A 115 -10.65 -11.19 -3.74
N TYR A 116 -11.50 -11.59 -4.69
CA TYR A 116 -11.52 -10.96 -6.00
C TYR A 116 -12.38 -9.70 -5.92
N VAL A 117 -11.78 -8.55 -6.24
CA VAL A 117 -12.49 -7.27 -6.31
C VAL A 117 -12.72 -6.93 -7.78
N PRO A 118 -13.94 -7.11 -8.32
CA PRO A 118 -14.25 -6.67 -9.68
C PRO A 118 -14.23 -5.14 -9.71
N GLY A 119 -13.35 -4.55 -10.53
CA GLY A 119 -13.17 -3.11 -10.54
C GLY A 119 -11.90 -2.65 -11.26
N ARG A 120 -11.50 -1.40 -11.00
CA ARG A 120 -10.33 -0.77 -11.62
C ARG A 120 -9.48 -0.08 -10.56
N THR A 121 -8.16 -0.14 -10.72
CA THR A 121 -7.25 0.66 -9.89
C THR A 121 -7.45 2.15 -10.17
N VAL A 122 -7.18 3.00 -9.19
CA VAL A 122 -7.20 4.46 -9.35
C VAL A 122 -6.23 4.87 -10.45
N HIS A 123 -5.07 4.21 -10.56
CA HIS A 123 -4.14 4.41 -11.67
C HIS A 123 -4.79 4.18 -13.04
N ALA A 124 -5.47 3.05 -13.22
CA ALA A 124 -6.17 2.75 -14.47
C ALA A 124 -7.29 3.75 -14.75
N LEU A 125 -8.02 4.18 -13.71
CA LEU A 125 -9.07 5.19 -13.83
C LEU A 125 -8.50 6.54 -14.29
N LEU A 126 -7.40 6.99 -13.69
CA LEU A 126 -6.70 8.22 -14.11
C LEU A 126 -6.23 8.14 -15.55
N ALA A 127 -5.66 7.01 -15.98
CA ALA A 127 -5.21 6.84 -17.36
C ALA A 127 -6.33 7.03 -18.39
N SER A 128 -7.57 6.64 -18.06
CA SER A 128 -8.73 6.81 -18.94
C SER A 128 -9.52 8.10 -18.73
N ALA A 129 -9.23 8.86 -17.67
CA ALA A 129 -10.02 10.04 -17.32
C ALA A 129 -9.60 11.26 -18.17
N PRO A 130 -10.55 12.15 -18.54
CA PRO A 130 -10.22 13.42 -19.20
C PRO A 130 -9.20 14.23 -18.40
N GLY A 131 -8.13 14.67 -19.06
CA GLY A 131 -7.04 15.39 -18.40
C GLY A 131 -6.29 14.57 -17.34
N ARG A 132 -6.46 13.24 -17.33
CA ARG A 132 -5.88 12.28 -16.40
C ARG A 132 -6.15 12.56 -14.92
N ARG A 133 -7.28 13.21 -14.61
CA ARG A 133 -7.66 13.63 -13.26
C ARG A 133 -9.10 13.24 -12.94
N LEU A 134 -9.44 13.24 -11.65
CA LEU A 134 -10.76 12.96 -11.11
C LEU A 134 -11.40 14.25 -10.59
N GLU A 135 -12.74 14.29 -10.63
CA GLU A 135 -13.52 15.32 -9.93
C GLU A 135 -13.26 15.27 -8.41
N LEU A 136 -13.19 16.44 -7.78
CA LEU A 136 -12.84 16.59 -6.36
C LEU A 136 -13.69 15.69 -5.45
N GLY A 137 -15.00 15.66 -5.64
CA GLY A 137 -15.90 14.82 -4.83
C GLY A 137 -15.63 13.31 -4.99
N ARG A 138 -15.15 12.86 -6.16
CA ARG A 138 -14.74 11.46 -6.36
C ARG A 138 -13.40 11.18 -5.69
N ALA A 139 -12.43 12.09 -5.85
CA ALA A 139 -11.12 11.97 -5.21
C ALA A 139 -11.23 11.95 -3.67
N LEU A 140 -12.10 12.78 -3.08
CA LEU A 140 -12.35 12.81 -1.64
C LEU A 140 -12.94 11.49 -1.12
N ARG A 141 -13.92 10.89 -1.82
CA ARG A 141 -14.48 9.58 -1.44
C ARG A 141 -13.42 8.48 -1.41
N ILE A 142 -12.51 8.49 -2.39
CA ILE A 142 -11.36 7.57 -2.44
C ILE A 142 -10.43 7.84 -1.27
N LEU A 143 -10.10 9.13 -1.02
CA LEU A 143 -9.23 9.55 0.07
C LEU A 143 -9.75 9.08 1.43
N PHE A 144 -11.04 9.28 1.73
CA PHE A 144 -11.65 8.85 3.00
C PHE A 144 -11.53 7.34 3.22
N SER A 145 -11.89 6.55 2.21
CA SER A 145 -11.86 5.09 2.32
C SER A 145 -10.43 4.55 2.45
N ALA A 146 -9.49 5.14 1.71
CA ALA A 146 -8.08 4.78 1.79
C ALA A 146 -7.46 5.22 3.12
N ALA A 147 -7.81 6.40 3.64
CA ALA A 147 -7.37 6.88 4.94
C ALA A 147 -7.82 5.93 6.07
N ALA A 148 -9.09 5.54 6.09
CA ALA A 148 -9.63 4.59 7.06
C ALA A 148 -8.90 3.23 7.01
N ALA A 149 -8.63 2.71 5.80
CA ALA A 149 -7.86 1.47 5.62
C ALA A 149 -6.43 1.59 6.17
N VAL A 150 -5.74 2.69 5.87
CA VAL A 150 -4.35 2.90 6.25
C VAL A 150 -4.23 3.11 7.77
N ASP A 151 -5.08 3.93 8.37
CA ASP A 151 -5.06 4.15 9.81
C ASP A 151 -5.46 2.89 10.59
N TYR A 152 -6.40 2.09 10.06
CA TYR A 152 -6.69 0.76 10.60
C TYR A 152 -5.44 -0.12 10.61
N ALA A 153 -4.68 -0.16 9.52
CA ALA A 153 -3.44 -0.92 9.46
C ALA A 153 -2.38 -0.40 10.45
N HIS A 154 -2.24 0.94 10.56
CA HIS A 154 -1.32 1.57 11.52
C HIS A 154 -1.67 1.20 12.96
N SER A 155 -2.96 1.13 13.32
CA SER A 155 -3.41 0.69 14.65
C SER A 155 -3.02 -0.75 14.98
N ARG A 156 -2.71 -1.57 13.96
CA ARG A 156 -2.22 -2.95 14.08
C ARG A 156 -0.70 -3.07 13.94
N GLY A 157 0.02 -1.93 13.93
CA GLY A 157 1.47 -1.90 13.76
C GLY A 157 1.94 -2.22 12.33
N VAL A 158 1.05 -2.12 11.34
CA VAL A 158 1.37 -2.41 9.94
C VAL A 158 1.47 -1.12 9.14
N ILE A 159 2.66 -0.86 8.58
CA ILE A 159 2.91 0.26 7.66
C ILE A 159 2.83 -0.26 6.21
N HIS A 160 2.16 0.45 5.31
CA HIS A 160 1.93 0.03 3.93
C HIS A 160 3.20 0.10 3.07
N ARG A 161 3.97 1.19 3.15
CA ARG A 161 5.30 1.41 2.50
C ARG A 161 5.34 1.57 0.98
N ASP A 162 4.24 1.34 0.26
CA ASP A 162 4.15 1.47 -1.20
C ASP A 162 2.76 1.96 -1.64
N LEU A 163 2.17 2.87 -0.86
CA LEU A 163 0.86 3.42 -1.17
C LEU A 163 0.92 4.32 -2.42
N LYS A 164 0.06 4.05 -3.39
CA LYS A 164 -0.03 4.76 -4.68
C LYS A 164 -1.35 4.43 -5.39
N PRO A 165 -1.76 5.17 -6.44
CA PRO A 165 -3.01 4.90 -7.16
C PRO A 165 -3.13 3.50 -7.76
N ALA A 166 -2.01 2.82 -8.04
CA ALA A 166 -2.04 1.43 -8.53
C ALA A 166 -2.43 0.42 -7.43
N ASN A 167 -2.26 0.78 -6.15
CA ASN A 167 -2.57 -0.05 -4.99
C ASN A 167 -3.89 0.36 -4.31
N ILE A 168 -4.68 1.22 -4.96
CA ILE A 168 -6.03 1.59 -4.52
C ILE A 168 -6.98 1.19 -5.64
N MET A 169 -7.97 0.39 -5.34
CA MET A 169 -8.97 -0.12 -6.28
C MET A 169 -10.35 0.43 -5.96
N ILE A 170 -11.11 0.74 -7.01
CA ILE A 170 -12.54 1.04 -6.92
C ILE A 170 -13.28 -0.14 -7.53
N ALA A 171 -14.09 -0.80 -6.72
CA ALA A 171 -14.95 -1.90 -7.12
C ALA A 171 -16.14 -1.39 -7.94
N GLU A 172 -16.80 -2.28 -8.67
CA GLU A 172 -18.00 -1.97 -9.46
C GLU A 172 -19.17 -1.46 -8.61
N ASP A 173 -19.28 -1.92 -7.35
CA ASP A 173 -20.26 -1.43 -6.38
C ASP A 173 -19.91 -0.04 -5.79
N GLY A 174 -18.78 0.54 -6.22
CA GLY A 174 -18.28 1.83 -5.77
C GLY A 174 -17.45 1.78 -4.48
N SER A 175 -17.30 0.61 -3.85
CA SER A 175 -16.43 0.45 -2.69
C SER A 175 -14.96 0.63 -3.06
N VAL A 176 -14.16 1.12 -2.11
CA VAL A 176 -12.72 1.35 -2.30
C VAL A 176 -11.94 0.36 -1.47
N LYS A 177 -10.93 -0.25 -2.09
CA LYS A 177 -10.12 -1.33 -1.51
C LYS A 177 -8.63 -1.00 -1.68
N VAL A 178 -7.88 -1.00 -0.59
CA VAL A 178 -6.42 -0.87 -0.58
C VAL A 178 -5.78 -2.25 -0.72
N LEU A 179 -4.80 -2.35 -1.62
CA LEU A 179 -4.10 -3.57 -2.04
C LEU A 179 -2.69 -3.62 -1.45
N ASP A 180 -2.09 -4.81 -1.42
CA ASP A 180 -0.64 -5.01 -1.28
C ASP A 180 0.00 -4.29 -0.06
N PHE A 181 -0.56 -4.47 1.15
CA PHE A 181 0.11 -4.02 2.39
C PHE A 181 1.49 -4.69 2.51
N GLY A 182 2.52 -3.88 2.34
CA GLY A 182 3.81 -4.36 1.88
C GLY A 182 4.71 -4.89 2.97
N VAL A 183 5.04 -6.18 2.89
CA VAL A 183 6.33 -6.72 3.38
C VAL A 183 7.48 -6.43 2.41
N ALA A 184 7.58 -5.17 1.99
CA ALA A 184 8.66 -4.73 1.14
C ALA A 184 9.28 -3.45 1.68
N ARG A 185 10.20 -3.62 2.65
CA ARG A 185 11.63 -3.30 2.55
C ARG A 185 12.26 -3.32 3.93
N GLU A 186 13.10 -4.30 4.19
CA GLU A 186 14.37 -3.97 4.82
C GLU A 186 15.26 -3.35 3.74
N PRO A 187 16.18 -2.43 4.11
CA PRO A 187 17.14 -1.87 3.18
C PRO A 187 17.81 -2.99 2.40
N ARG A 188 17.99 -2.77 1.10
CA ARG A 188 18.86 -3.62 0.30
C ARG A 188 20.28 -3.42 0.82
N GLU A 189 20.72 -4.21 1.79
CA GLU A 189 22.14 -4.42 1.97
C GLU A 189 22.66 -5.16 0.72
N ASN A 190 23.52 -4.46 -0.01
CA ASN A 190 24.56 -5.01 -0.88
C ASN A 190 24.17 -6.02 -1.96
N ASP A 191 23.21 -5.68 -2.83
CA ASP A 191 23.28 -6.15 -4.23
C ASP A 191 23.90 -5.02 -5.04
N GLY A 192 25.20 -5.11 -5.36
CA GLY A 192 26.01 -4.10 -6.06
C GLY A 192 25.41 -3.52 -7.35
N ARG A 193 24.38 -2.68 -7.20
CA ARG A 193 23.69 -1.95 -8.25
C ARG A 193 24.11 -0.49 -8.18
N ALA A 194 24.32 0.09 -9.36
CA ALA A 194 24.82 1.45 -9.55
C ALA A 194 24.06 2.50 -8.71
N PRO A 195 24.74 3.57 -8.26
CA PRO A 195 24.08 4.72 -7.63
C PRO A 195 23.02 5.27 -8.58
N GLY A 196 21.77 5.37 -8.12
CA GLY A 196 20.63 5.88 -8.89
C GLY A 196 19.47 4.92 -9.11
N PHE A 197 19.57 3.64 -8.73
CA PHE A 197 18.46 2.68 -8.89
C PHE A 197 17.60 2.54 -7.61
N VAL A 198 16.69 3.49 -7.40
CA VAL A 198 15.67 3.43 -6.34
C VAL A 198 14.52 2.55 -6.84
N ALA A 199 14.36 1.33 -6.28
CA ALA A 199 13.14 0.55 -6.53
C ALA A 199 11.94 1.25 -5.86
N GLY A 200 10.72 1.05 -6.36
CA GLY A 200 9.53 1.85 -6.00
C GLY A 200 9.19 2.81 -7.13
N THR A 201 8.01 3.42 -7.10
CA THR A 201 7.76 4.60 -7.95
C THR A 201 8.18 5.80 -7.12
N PRO A 202 9.42 6.34 -7.27
CA PRO A 202 9.96 7.35 -6.37
C PRO A 202 9.05 8.56 -6.21
N GLY A 203 8.18 8.86 -7.18
CA GLY A 203 7.23 9.97 -7.12
C GLY A 203 6.34 10.06 -5.88
N TYR A 204 5.92 8.93 -5.28
CA TYR A 204 5.03 8.94 -4.09
C TYR A 204 5.76 8.83 -2.76
N GLN A 205 7.04 8.47 -2.77
CA GLN A 205 7.79 8.19 -1.54
C GLN A 205 8.11 9.47 -0.79
N ALA A 206 7.92 9.44 0.53
CA ALA A 206 8.29 10.52 1.43
C ALA A 206 9.83 10.67 1.51
N PRO A 207 10.36 11.89 1.75
CA PRO A 207 11.81 12.14 1.80
C PRO A 207 12.56 11.25 2.79
N GLU A 208 11.97 10.98 3.96
CA GLU A 208 12.58 10.19 5.03
C GLU A 208 12.63 8.68 4.74
N VAL A 209 11.80 8.18 3.83
CA VAL A 209 11.83 6.77 3.41
C VAL A 209 13.09 6.45 2.63
N GLU A 210 13.65 7.43 1.91
CA GLU A 210 14.93 7.27 1.22
C GLU A 210 16.09 7.10 2.20
N LEU A 211 15.94 7.57 3.45
CA LEU A 211 16.88 7.36 4.55
C LEU A 211 16.58 6.07 5.35
N GLY A 212 15.61 5.27 4.91
CA GLY A 212 15.23 4.01 5.53
C GLY A 212 14.18 4.09 6.65
N ALA A 213 13.59 5.26 6.91
CA ALA A 213 12.72 5.51 8.04
C ALA A 213 11.21 5.49 7.68
N ALA A 214 10.71 4.38 7.13
CA ALA A 214 9.28 4.25 6.82
C ALA A 214 8.42 4.19 8.10
N SER A 215 7.38 5.00 8.15
CA SER A 215 6.49 5.19 9.30
C SER A 215 5.04 5.48 8.87
N ALA A 216 4.12 5.59 9.82
CA ALA A 216 2.73 6.01 9.55
C ALA A 216 2.66 7.35 8.79
N ALA A 217 3.50 8.32 9.18
CA ALA A 217 3.58 9.62 8.53
C ALA A 217 4.07 9.53 7.07
N SER A 218 4.87 8.52 6.73
CA SER A 218 5.32 8.29 5.36
C SER A 218 4.21 7.72 4.46
N ASP A 219 3.30 6.91 5.00
CA ASP A 219 2.11 6.45 4.27
C ASP A 219 1.13 7.61 4.04
N GLN A 220 0.93 8.49 5.03
CA GLN A 220 0.11 9.69 4.87
C GLN A 220 0.66 10.58 3.74
N TYR A 221 1.97 10.79 3.69
CA TYR A 221 2.61 11.54 2.60
C TYR A 221 2.34 10.90 1.23
N ALA A 222 2.46 9.58 1.12
CA ALA A 222 2.20 8.84 -0.11
C ALA A 222 0.71 8.91 -0.52
N LEU A 223 -0.20 8.90 0.46
CA LEU A 223 -1.63 9.12 0.25
C LEU A 223 -1.90 10.54 -0.25
N ALA A 224 -1.24 11.54 0.32
CA ALA A 224 -1.33 12.93 -0.12
C ALA A 224 -0.81 13.14 -1.54
N ALA A 225 0.33 12.51 -1.89
CA ALA A 225 0.86 12.53 -3.25
C ALA A 225 -0.09 11.87 -4.26
N SER A 226 -0.73 10.77 -3.84
CA SER A 226 -1.77 10.09 -4.63
C SER A 226 -3.00 10.97 -4.81
N PHE A 227 -3.44 11.67 -3.76
CA PHE A 227 -4.58 12.60 -3.82
C PHE A 227 -4.28 13.81 -4.71
N TYR A 228 -3.08 14.39 -4.61
CA TYR A 228 -2.63 15.43 -5.51
C TYR A 228 -2.68 14.98 -6.98
N GLU A 229 -2.19 13.78 -7.29
CA GLU A 229 -2.27 13.23 -8.65
C GLU A 229 -3.71 13.00 -9.09
N MET A 230 -4.57 12.51 -8.19
CA MET A 230 -6.00 12.37 -8.49
C MET A 230 -6.64 13.69 -8.91
N LEU A 231 -6.26 14.82 -8.31
CA LEU A 231 -6.85 16.12 -8.58
C LEU A 231 -6.26 16.85 -9.80
N THR A 232 -4.99 16.61 -10.09
CA THR A 232 -4.22 17.38 -11.08
C THR A 232 -3.81 16.58 -12.32
N GLY A 233 -3.82 15.25 -12.22
CA GLY A 233 -3.32 14.32 -13.22
C GLY A 233 -1.79 14.27 -13.34
N ARG A 234 -1.08 14.90 -12.39
CA ARG A 234 0.38 14.94 -12.33
C ARG A 234 0.86 14.63 -10.92
N LEU A 235 2.06 14.06 -10.80
CA LEU A 235 2.72 13.91 -9.50
C LEU A 235 3.17 15.28 -8.96
N PRO A 236 3.13 15.51 -7.63
CA PRO A 236 3.60 16.76 -7.03
C PRO A 236 5.10 16.95 -7.26
N PHE A 237 5.87 15.87 -7.23
CA PHE A 237 7.32 15.87 -7.44
C PHE A 237 7.69 14.91 -8.56
N HIS A 238 8.32 15.42 -9.62
CA HIS A 238 8.70 14.63 -10.79
C HIS A 238 9.91 15.27 -11.51
N GLY A 239 10.58 14.49 -12.35
CA GLY A 239 11.76 14.95 -13.09
C GLY A 239 13.06 14.92 -12.26
N PRO A 240 14.17 15.44 -12.82
CA PRO A 240 15.51 15.34 -12.23
C PRO A 240 15.66 16.01 -10.86
N GLN A 241 14.90 17.08 -10.60
CA GLN A 241 14.94 17.87 -9.36
C GLN A 241 13.96 17.36 -8.29
N ALA A 242 13.22 16.27 -8.55
CA ALA A 242 12.16 15.80 -7.67
C ALA A 242 12.61 15.61 -6.21
N LEU A 243 13.83 15.11 -5.98
CA LEU A 243 14.35 14.93 -4.62
C LEU A 243 14.64 16.26 -3.92
N GLU A 244 15.22 17.22 -4.63
CA GLU A 244 15.49 18.55 -4.07
C GLU A 244 14.17 19.26 -3.72
N ASP A 245 13.21 19.21 -4.64
CA ASP A 245 11.90 19.81 -4.47
C ASP A 245 11.10 19.18 -3.32
N LYS A 246 11.16 17.85 -3.17
CA LYS A 246 10.61 17.15 -2.01
C LYS A 246 11.21 17.63 -0.69
N ARG A 247 12.55 17.77 -0.62
CA ARG A 247 13.25 18.23 0.58
C ARG A 247 12.95 19.69 0.90
N ALA A 248 12.69 20.50 -0.14
CA ALA A 248 12.31 21.90 -0.01
C ALA A 248 10.80 22.12 0.15
N GLY A 249 9.97 21.08 0.00
CA GLY A 249 8.51 21.20 0.01
C GLY A 249 7.96 22.01 -1.18
N ARG A 250 8.69 22.07 -2.30
CA ARG A 250 8.33 22.86 -3.48
C ARG A 250 7.58 22.01 -4.49
N PHE A 251 6.32 22.30 -4.70
CA PHE A 251 5.52 21.71 -5.77
C PHE A 251 4.55 22.76 -6.29
N THR A 252 4.02 22.56 -7.50
CA THR A 252 3.01 23.47 -8.04
C THR A 252 1.71 23.33 -7.24
N PRO A 253 1.09 24.40 -6.73
CA PRO A 253 -0.20 24.30 -6.06
C PRO A 253 -1.26 23.65 -6.96
N PRO A 254 -2.12 22.75 -6.44
CA PRO A 254 -3.11 22.07 -7.26
C PRO A 254 -4.13 23.03 -7.88
N SER A 255 -4.48 24.14 -7.21
CA SER A 255 -5.38 25.18 -7.77
C SER A 255 -4.79 25.85 -9.03
N THR A 256 -3.46 25.99 -9.11
CA THR A 256 -2.77 26.52 -10.31
C THR A 256 -2.89 25.57 -11.50
N LEU A 257 -2.86 24.25 -11.27
CA LEU A 257 -2.99 23.24 -12.34
C LEU A 257 -4.45 22.96 -12.72
N ASN A 258 -5.36 23.13 -11.77
CA ASN A 258 -6.78 22.93 -11.94
C ASN A 258 -7.55 24.05 -11.22
N PRO A 259 -7.83 25.18 -11.91
CA PRO A 259 -8.50 26.35 -11.32
C PRO A 259 -9.92 26.11 -10.82
N ARG A 260 -10.48 24.91 -11.01
CA ARG A 260 -11.78 24.51 -10.44
C ARG A 260 -11.65 24.02 -8.98
N LEU A 261 -10.43 23.81 -8.49
CA LEU A 261 -10.18 23.40 -7.12
C LEU A 261 -10.18 24.63 -6.19
N PRO A 262 -10.76 24.51 -4.97
CA PRO A 262 -10.61 25.53 -3.94
C PRO A 262 -9.15 25.77 -3.60
N VAL A 263 -8.77 27.04 -3.42
CA VAL A 263 -7.39 27.45 -3.07
C VAL A 263 -6.99 26.93 -1.69
N GLU A 264 -7.97 26.70 -0.81
CA GLU A 264 -7.80 26.13 0.51
C GLU A 264 -7.14 24.73 0.47
N LEU A 265 -7.37 23.95 -0.61
CA LEU A 265 -6.72 22.65 -0.79
C LEU A 265 -5.21 22.77 -0.96
N ASP A 266 -4.71 23.90 -1.46
CA ASP A 266 -3.26 24.12 -1.61
C ASP A 266 -2.56 24.06 -0.25
N ARG A 267 -3.16 24.69 0.78
CA ARG A 267 -2.62 24.69 2.15
C ARG A 267 -2.70 23.31 2.80
N VAL A 268 -3.81 22.59 2.58
CA VAL A 268 -3.98 21.22 3.10
C VAL A 268 -2.92 20.29 2.51
N LEU A 269 -2.73 20.33 1.19
CA LEU A 269 -1.73 19.51 0.52
C LEU A 269 -0.30 19.92 0.85
N ALA A 270 -0.03 21.23 1.04
CA ALA A 270 1.27 21.70 1.50
C ALA A 270 1.63 21.14 2.88
N ARG A 271 0.66 21.06 3.81
CA ARG A 271 0.86 20.42 5.12
C ARG A 271 1.05 18.92 5.00
N ALA A 272 0.21 18.22 4.24
CA ALA A 272 0.30 16.76 4.10
C ALA A 272 1.58 16.30 3.37
N LEU A 273 2.13 17.15 2.49
CA LEU A 273 3.38 16.94 1.76
C LEU A 273 4.58 17.66 2.41
N ALA A 274 4.47 18.08 3.68
CA ALA A 274 5.58 18.74 4.35
C ALA A 274 6.83 17.83 4.41
N PRO A 275 8.05 18.37 4.22
CA PRO A 275 9.27 17.56 4.19
C PRO A 275 9.49 16.78 5.49
N ARG A 276 9.21 17.41 6.64
CA ARG A 276 9.37 16.80 7.96
C ARG A 276 8.08 16.08 8.40
N PRO A 277 8.16 14.81 8.86
CA PRO A 277 7.00 14.05 9.32
C PRO A 277 6.16 14.75 10.39
N GLU A 278 6.80 15.45 11.33
CA GLU A 278 6.16 16.14 12.46
C GLU A 278 5.33 17.37 12.05
N ASP A 279 5.60 17.95 10.88
CA ASP A 279 4.86 19.10 10.35
C ASP A 279 3.56 18.68 9.63
N ARG A 280 3.35 17.37 9.45
CA ARG A 280 2.20 16.81 8.71
C ARG A 280 0.95 16.70 9.59
N PHE A 281 -0.08 16.00 9.09
CA PHE A 281 -1.25 15.67 9.92
C PHE A 281 -0.90 14.53 10.87
N ARG A 282 -1.68 14.37 11.94
CA ARG A 282 -1.46 13.30 12.92
C ARG A 282 -1.60 11.89 12.31
N ASP A 283 -2.59 11.72 11.45
CA ASP A 283 -3.00 10.45 10.83
C ASP A 283 -3.65 10.73 9.46
N CYS A 284 -4.03 9.68 8.73
CA CYS A 284 -4.63 9.83 7.40
C CYS A 284 -6.06 10.38 7.48
N GLU A 285 -6.79 10.06 8.54
CA GLU A 285 -8.13 10.54 8.84
C GLU A 285 -8.14 12.07 8.97
N ALA A 286 -7.28 12.65 9.82
CA ALA A 286 -7.17 14.10 9.99
C ALA A 286 -6.82 14.81 8.68
N PHE A 287 -5.94 14.22 7.87
CA PHE A 287 -5.67 14.73 6.52
C PHE A 287 -6.92 14.71 5.64
N SER A 288 -7.65 13.59 5.61
CA SER A 288 -8.86 13.44 4.78
C SER A 288 -9.98 14.42 5.18
N LEU A 289 -10.17 14.64 6.48
CA LEU A 289 -11.15 15.60 7.01
C LEU A 289 -10.77 17.04 6.65
N ALA A 290 -9.49 17.41 6.77
CA ALA A 290 -9.01 18.72 6.37
C ALA A 290 -9.20 18.96 4.86
N ALA A 291 -8.94 17.96 4.02
CA ALA A 291 -9.17 18.04 2.58
C ALA A 291 -10.65 18.21 2.23
N ALA A 292 -11.54 17.55 2.97
CA ALA A 292 -12.98 17.71 2.77
C ALA A 292 -13.49 19.08 3.25
N ALA A 293 -13.01 19.58 4.39
CA ALA A 293 -13.37 20.90 4.90
C ALA A 293 -12.98 22.03 3.92
N ALA A 294 -11.85 21.87 3.22
CA ALA A 294 -11.42 22.79 2.17
C ALA A 294 -12.36 22.84 0.95
N ARG A 295 -13.31 21.90 0.81
CA ARG A 295 -14.33 21.92 -0.25
C ARG A 295 -15.43 22.97 0.00
N GLU A 296 -15.73 23.27 1.26
CA GLU A 296 -16.88 24.10 1.66
C GLU A 296 -16.46 25.28 2.54
N PRO A 297 -15.85 26.34 1.98
CA PRO A 297 -15.44 27.50 2.76
C PRO A 297 -16.61 28.32 3.36
N GLU A 298 -17.85 28.12 2.91
CA GLU A 298 -19.02 28.94 3.31
C GLU A 298 -19.76 28.48 4.58
N LEU A 299 -19.50 27.30 5.13
CA LEU A 299 -20.19 26.80 6.34
C LEU A 299 -19.44 27.05 7.66
N ALA A 300 -18.26 27.66 7.60
CA ALA A 300 -17.39 27.90 8.76
C ALA A 300 -17.34 29.38 9.21
N ARG A 301 -18.32 30.20 8.84
CA ARG A 301 -18.46 31.59 9.29
C ARG A 301 -19.83 31.84 9.92
#